data_AF-A0AA40KSA5-F1
#
_entry.id   AF-A0AA40KSA5-F1
#
_cell.length_a   1.000
_cell.length_b   1.000
_cell.length_c   1.000
_cell.angle_alpha   90.00
_cell.angle_beta   90.00
_cell.angle_gamma   90.00
#
_symmetry.space_group_name_H-M   'P 1'
#
loop_
_entity.id
_entity.type
_entity.pdbx_description
1 polymer ?
#
loop_
_entity_poly.entity_id
_entity_poly.type
_entity_poly.pdbx_seq_one_letter_code
_entity_poly.pdbx_strand_id
1 'polypeptide(L)'
;MVWALQNMETIDELPLLCGHACILLGNYNEAEQFFLQSSEPVQALYLRRDLMQWEQALNLAQKLKADEIPYIAREYAQQLEFT
;
A
#
# COMPACT_ATOMS: atom_id res chain seq x y z
N MET A 1 -6.36 18.15 -1.62
CA MET A 1 -7.17 17.50 -2.67
C MET A 1 -6.78 17.88 -4.10
N VAL A 2 -5.89 18.86 -4.34
CA VAL A 2 -5.46 19.23 -5.73
C VAL A 2 -4.20 18.46 -6.19
N TRP A 3 -3.22 18.24 -5.29
CA TRP A 3 -1.96 17.58 -5.63
C TRP A 3 -2.07 16.07 -5.94
N ALA A 4 -2.92 15.34 -5.22
CA ALA A 4 -3.06 13.90 -5.41
C ALA A 4 -3.61 13.55 -6.81
N LEU A 5 -4.54 14.35 -7.32
CA LEU A 5 -5.11 14.19 -8.66
C LEU A 5 -4.08 14.54 -9.75
N GLN A 6 -3.20 15.50 -9.48
CA GLN A 6 -2.16 15.91 -10.41
C GLN A 6 -1.09 14.82 -10.59
N ASN A 7 -0.76 14.09 -9.53
CA ASN A 7 0.15 12.93 -9.62
C ASN A 7 -0.46 11.78 -10.44
N MET A 8 -1.79 11.66 -10.45
CA MET A 8 -2.52 10.61 -11.19
C MET A 8 -2.64 10.92 -12.69
N GLU A 9 -2.43 12.17 -13.13
CA GLU A 9 -2.49 12.55 -14.55
C GLU A 9 -1.41 11.86 -15.40
N THR A 10 -0.32 11.45 -14.77
CA THR A 10 0.81 10.76 -15.43
C THR A 10 0.68 9.24 -15.43
N ILE A 11 -0.40 8.69 -14.87
CA ILE A 11 -0.60 7.24 -14.74
C ILE A 11 -1.43 6.73 -15.91
N ASP A 12 -0.77 6.10 -16.88
CA ASP A 12 -1.43 5.48 -18.04
C ASP A 12 -2.03 4.09 -17.72
N GLU A 13 -1.55 3.43 -16.67
CA GLU A 13 -2.02 2.11 -16.28
C GLU A 13 -3.34 2.18 -15.51
N LEU A 14 -4.41 1.70 -16.14
CA LEU A 14 -5.76 1.72 -15.57
C LEU A 14 -5.84 1.07 -14.17
N PRO A 15 -5.31 -0.16 -13.92
CA PRO A 15 -5.34 -0.72 -12.57
C PRO A 15 -4.59 0.13 -11.54
N LEU A 16 -3.43 0.73 -11.89
CA LEU A 16 -2.69 1.60 -10.97
C LEU A 16 -3.50 2.87 -10.63
N LEU A 17 -4.12 3.48 -11.65
CA LEU A 17 -5.01 4.63 -11.50
C LEU A 17 -6.23 4.31 -10.62
N CYS A 18 -6.88 3.17 -10.86
CA CYS A 18 -7.99 2.69 -10.05
C CYS A 18 -7.57 2.45 -8.59
N GLY A 19 -6.37 1.89 -8.38
CA GLY A 19 -5.80 1.72 -7.04
C GLY A 19 -5.70 3.03 -6.28
N HIS A 20 -5.10 4.05 -6.89
CA HIS A 20 -4.99 5.39 -6.29
C HIS A 20 -6.36 6.07 -6.08
N ALA A 21 -7.30 5.92 -7.02
CA ALA A 21 -8.65 6.43 -6.87
C ALA A 21 -9.38 5.78 -5.68
N CYS A 22 -9.25 4.46 -5.53
CA CYS A 22 -9.83 3.73 -4.40
C CYS A 22 -9.24 4.18 -3.06
N ILE A 23 -7.93 4.50 -2.98
CA ILE A 23 -7.34 5.11 -1.77
C ILE A 23 -8.05 6.43 -1.44
N LEU A 24 -8.23 7.32 -2.41
CA LEU A 24 -8.88 8.62 -2.20
C LEU A 24 -10.34 8.49 -1.76
N LEU A 25 -11.01 7.42 -2.19
CA LEU A 25 -12.38 7.09 -1.80
C LEU A 25 -12.48 6.32 -0.47
N GLY A 26 -11.36 5.88 0.11
CA GLY A 26 -11.32 5.06 1.33
C GLY A 26 -11.58 3.56 1.11
N ASN A 27 -11.62 3.11 -0.15
CA ASN A 27 -11.86 1.72 -0.53
C ASN A 27 -10.56 0.91 -0.57
N TYR A 28 -9.94 0.70 0.59
CA TYR A 28 -8.58 0.12 0.66
C TYR A 28 -8.46 -1.32 0.17
N ASN A 29 -9.53 -2.13 0.30
CA ASN A 29 -9.50 -3.52 -0.18
C ASN A 29 -9.55 -3.60 -1.70
N GLU A 30 -10.33 -2.74 -2.35
CA GLU A 30 -10.34 -2.63 -3.81
C GLU A 30 -9.02 -2.05 -4.31
N ALA A 31 -8.48 -1.05 -3.61
CA ALA A 31 -7.18 -0.48 -3.93
C ALA A 31 -6.07 -1.55 -3.96
N GLU A 32 -6.01 -2.40 -2.93
CA GLU A 32 -5.06 -3.52 -2.89
C GLU A 32 -5.22 -4.47 -4.09
N GLN A 33 -6.45 -4.85 -4.44
CA GLN A 33 -6.68 -5.73 -5.59
C GLN A 33 -6.19 -5.11 -6.90
N PHE A 34 -6.46 -3.82 -7.09
CA PHE A 34 -6.00 -3.08 -8.25
C PHE A 34 -4.47 -2.93 -8.29
N PHE A 35 -3.82 -2.66 -7.16
CA PHE A 35 -2.35 -2.63 -7.10
C PHE A 35 -1.73 -3.99 -7.39
N LEU A 36 -2.29 -5.08 -6.86
CA LEU A 36 -1.79 -6.44 -7.13
C LEU A 36 -1.92 -6.85 -8.61
N GLN A 37 -2.87 -6.28 -9.34
CA GLN A 37 -3.05 -6.49 -10.78
C GLN A 37 -2.22 -5.51 -11.64
N SER A 38 -1.70 -4.44 -11.02
CA SER A 38 -0.91 -3.43 -11.70
C SER A 38 0.56 -3.83 -11.85
N SER A 39 1.31 -2.99 -12.54
CA SER A 39 2.76 -3.11 -12.67
C SER A 39 3.49 -2.79 -11.36
N GLU A 40 2.81 -2.19 -10.37
CA GLU A 40 3.38 -1.83 -9.06
C GLU A 40 2.66 -2.51 -7.87
N PRO A 41 2.73 -3.85 -7.74
CA PRO A 41 2.07 -4.56 -6.63
C PRO A 41 2.62 -4.19 -5.25
N VAL A 42 3.82 -3.61 -5.19
CA VAL A 42 4.42 -3.09 -3.94
C VAL A 42 3.59 -1.96 -3.33
N GLN A 43 2.81 -1.22 -4.11
CA GLN A 43 1.92 -0.18 -3.56
C GLN A 43 0.88 -0.75 -2.60
N ALA A 44 0.42 -2.00 -2.80
CA ALA A 44 -0.47 -2.68 -1.85
C ALA A 44 0.18 -2.86 -0.47
N LEU A 45 1.48 -3.18 -0.44
CA LEU A 45 2.23 -3.30 0.81
C LEU A 45 2.27 -1.96 1.55
N TYR A 46 2.63 -0.89 0.85
CA TYR A 46 2.75 0.43 1.46
C TYR A 46 1.40 0.93 1.95
N LEU A 47 0.33 0.69 1.19
CA LEU A 47 -1.04 0.96 1.62
C LEU A 47 -1.35 0.30 2.97
N ARG A 48 -1.06 -1.01 3.14
CA ARG A 48 -1.33 -1.72 4.40
C ARG A 48 -0.45 -1.21 5.54
N ARG A 49 0.81 -0.87 5.27
CA ARG A 49 1.71 -0.27 6.26
C ARG A 49 1.19 1.09 6.73
N ASP A 50 0.77 1.96 5.80
CA ASP A 50 0.28 3.30 6.10
C ASP A 50 -1.04 3.27 6.89
N LEU A 51 -1.85 2.21 6.73
CA LEU A 51 -3.03 1.93 7.55
C LEU A 51 -2.72 1.25 8.89
N MET A 52 -1.44 1.05 9.24
CA MET A 52 -0.97 0.32 10.43
C MET A 52 -1.48 -1.13 10.49
N GLN A 53 -1.79 -1.74 9.34
CA GLN A 53 -2.24 -3.12 9.23
C GLN A 53 -1.03 -4.06 9.10
N TRP A 54 -0.21 -4.11 10.15
CA TRP A 54 1.13 -4.71 10.14
C TRP A 54 1.16 -6.18 9.68
N GLU A 55 0.24 -7.02 10.14
CA GLU A 55 0.18 -8.43 9.73
C GLU A 55 -0.08 -8.59 8.23
N GLN A 56 -0.94 -7.74 7.67
CA GLN A 56 -1.28 -7.76 6.25
C GLN A 56 -0.10 -7.23 5.43
N ALA A 57 0.55 -6.16 5.90
CA ALA A 57 1.76 -5.63 5.28
C ALA A 57 2.91 -6.65 5.28
N LEU A 58 3.12 -7.38 6.38
CA LEU A 58 4.15 -8.43 6.47
C LEU A 58 3.85 -9.62 5.55
N ASN A 59 2.60 -10.05 5.45
CA ASN A 59 2.19 -11.09 4.51
C ASN A 59 2.42 -10.68 3.05
N LEU A 60 2.13 -9.42 2.70
CA LEU A 60 2.44 -8.88 1.37
C LEU A 60 3.95 -8.76 1.14
N ALA A 61 4.72 -8.32 2.15
CA ALA A 61 6.17 -8.21 2.07
C ALA A 61 6.84 -9.54 1.77
N GLN A 62 6.41 -10.63 2.42
CA GLN A 62 6.93 -11.97 2.15
C GLN A 62 6.77 -12.39 0.68
N LYS A 63 5.69 -11.97 0.02
CA LYS A 63 5.39 -12.35 -1.36
C LYS A 63 6.00 -11.41 -2.39
N LEU A 64 6.03 -10.11 -2.09
CA LEU A 64 6.35 -9.06 -3.06
C LEU A 64 7.75 -8.48 -2.86
N LYS A 65 8.19 -8.30 -1.62
CA LYS A 65 9.44 -7.60 -1.29
C LYS A 65 9.93 -7.97 0.11
N ALA A 66 10.59 -9.12 0.23
CA ALA A 66 11.04 -9.66 1.51
C ALA A 66 12.04 -8.73 2.24
N ASP A 67 12.75 -7.88 1.50
CA ASP A 67 13.70 -6.91 2.05
C ASP A 67 13.04 -5.83 2.91
N GLU A 68 11.72 -5.58 2.76
CA GLU A 68 10.98 -4.63 3.58
C GLU A 68 10.57 -5.21 4.96
N ILE A 69 10.54 -6.54 5.10
CA ILE A 69 10.14 -7.24 6.34
C ILE A 69 10.86 -6.70 7.58
N PRO A 70 12.20 -6.58 7.64
CA PRO A 70 12.88 -6.10 8.84
C PRO A 70 12.49 -4.66 9.21
N TYR A 71 12.19 -3.81 8.23
CA TYR A 71 11.78 -2.42 8.48
C TYR A 71 10.36 -2.38 9.05
N ILE A 72 9.42 -3.09 8.42
CA ILE A 72 8.02 -3.18 8.87
C ILE A 72 7.95 -3.82 10.26
N ALA A 73 8.72 -4.89 10.51
CA ALA A 73 8.75 -5.56 11.79
C ALA A 73 9.29 -4.65 12.92
N ARG A 74 10.29 -3.83 12.61
CA ARG A 74 10.82 -2.84 13.56
C ARG A 74 9.78 -1.78 13.91
N GLU A 75 9.09 -1.22 12.92
CA GLU A 75 8.02 -0.23 13.14
C GLU A 75 6.85 -0.84 13.93
N TYR A 76 6.46 -2.08 13.61
CA TYR A 76 5.43 -2.80 14.35
C TYR A 76 5.84 -3.03 15.82
N ALA A 77 7.07 -3.47 16.07
CA ALA A 77 7.59 -3.64 17.43
C ALA A 77 7.56 -2.32 18.22
N GLN A 78 7.97 -1.21 17.61
CA GLN A 78 7.89 0.12 18.23
C GLN A 78 6.44 0.47 18.61
N GLN A 79 5.46 0.22 17.75
CA GLN A 79 4.07 0.49 18.09
C GLN A 79 3.61 -0.33 19.32
N LEU A 80 4.00 -1.60 19.39
CA LEU A 80 3.66 -2.49 20.51
C LEU A 80 4.29 -2.02 21.83
N GLU A 81 5.46 -1.41 21.81
CA GLU A 81 6.10 -0.84 23.01
C GLU A 81 5.29 0.32 23.64
N PHE A 82 4.48 1.03 22.84
CA PHE A 82 3.62 2.13 23.30
C PHE A 82 2.17 1.70 23.59
N THR A 83 1.86 0.41 23.52
CA THR A 83 0.51 -0.15 23.79
C THR A 83 0.46 -0.77 25.18
#